data_AF-A0A8I2Z1C8-F1
#
_entry.id   AF-A0A8I2Z1C8-F1
#
_cell.length_a   1.000
_cell.length_b   1.000
_cell.length_c   1.000
_cell.angle_alpha   90.00
_cell.angle_beta   90.00
_cell.angle_gamma   90.00
#
_symmetry.space_group_name_H-M   'P 1'
#
loop_
_entity.id
_entity.type
_entity.pdbx_description
1 polymer ?
#
loop_
_entity_poly.entity_id
_entity_poly.type
_entity_poly.pdbx_seq_one_letter_code
_entity_poly.pdbx_strand_id
1 'polypeptide(L)'
;MPKVDDLFSQAGAQSKRRLDPIRDPAEVYKSARLNDNDLRRIEARNDGFGTGLTGHISDPTPKTESGPDDDHNSRAPSLTHNDGIDAEEDDDGEGRFFGGGVSRQETEIMDYVAARGDDIPIPEKIDNTWLRKTALGFERHINKNAELRAKFENDPQKFIASEADLDAAIKDLSILSDYPSLWPELVRLGCVGRLVGLLAHDNTDIAIDAVEIIGELTDEDVAATDDHWNTLVDSMLEADLVDLLVSNLTRLNENDEADRSGVYHVLSVVENILSRRSIAERVGQSDLLVNWLLARIQLKEAIVSQNKQYCAEILAIIAQTSSQTRAKLTSLGTVDAALQLVAAYRKRDPERGSEAEQN
;
A
#
# COMPACT_ATOMS: atom_id res chain seq x y z
N MET A 1 34.58 -55.70 -24.51
CA MET A 1 33.98 -54.38 -24.24
C MET A 1 32.66 -54.32 -24.98
N PRO A 2 31.51 -54.46 -24.30
CA PRO A 2 30.20 -54.32 -24.95
C PRO A 2 29.87 -52.83 -25.14
N LYS A 3 29.20 -52.52 -26.26
CA LYS A 3 28.82 -51.16 -26.68
C LYS A 3 27.64 -50.65 -25.84
N VAL A 4 27.64 -49.34 -25.59
CA VAL A 4 26.71 -48.60 -24.71
C VAL A 4 25.25 -48.61 -25.24
N ASP A 5 25.04 -49.02 -26.48
CA ASP A 5 23.74 -48.98 -27.16
C ASP A 5 22.73 -50.04 -26.68
N ASP A 6 23.18 -51.09 -26.00
CA ASP A 6 22.28 -52.14 -25.46
C ASP A 6 21.64 -51.76 -24.12
N LEU A 7 21.99 -50.62 -23.51
CA LEU A 7 21.46 -50.22 -22.20
C LEU A 7 20.08 -49.54 -22.25
N PHE A 8 19.60 -49.15 -23.44
CA PHE A 8 18.35 -48.37 -23.58
C PHE A 8 17.19 -49.14 -24.23
N SER A 9 17.35 -50.43 -24.55
CA SER A 9 16.28 -51.20 -25.22
C SER A 9 15.30 -51.93 -24.29
N GLN A 10 15.43 -51.80 -22.96
CA GLN A 10 14.68 -52.62 -21.99
C GLN A 10 13.77 -51.87 -20.99
N ALA A 11 13.43 -50.60 -21.23
CA ALA A 11 12.54 -49.85 -20.34
C ALA A 11 11.14 -49.55 -20.94
N GLY A 12 10.69 -50.37 -21.89
CA GLY A 12 9.35 -50.26 -22.48
C GLY A 12 8.38 -51.31 -21.92
N ALA A 13 7.76 -51.06 -20.76
CA ALA A 13 6.51 -51.73 -20.35
C ALA A 13 5.74 -50.98 -19.24
N GLN A 14 4.62 -50.38 -19.65
CA GLN A 14 3.34 -50.25 -18.93
C GLN A 14 3.28 -49.55 -17.56
N SER A 15 2.84 -48.29 -17.57
CA SER A 15 1.97 -47.75 -16.51
C SER A 15 0.75 -47.10 -17.16
N LYS A 16 -0.41 -47.76 -17.02
CA LYS A 16 -1.72 -47.25 -17.48
C LYS A 16 -2.20 -46.19 -16.48
N ARG A 17 -1.92 -44.91 -16.72
CA ARG A 17 -2.73 -43.82 -16.15
C ARG A 17 -3.84 -43.49 -17.14
N ARG A 18 -5.09 -43.65 -16.69
CA ARG A 18 -6.27 -43.18 -17.43
C ARG A 18 -6.16 -41.67 -17.57
N LEU A 19 -6.30 -41.18 -18.80
CA LEU A 19 -6.41 -39.76 -19.10
C LEU A 19 -7.84 -39.34 -18.72
N ASP A 20 -7.99 -38.46 -17.73
CA ASP A 20 -9.29 -37.87 -17.44
C ASP A 20 -9.73 -36.99 -18.62
N PRO A 21 -11.02 -37.01 -19.01
CA PRO A 21 -11.49 -36.17 -20.10
C PRO A 21 -11.42 -34.69 -19.68
N ILE A 22 -10.85 -33.86 -20.55
CA ILE A 22 -10.77 -32.41 -20.43
C ILE A 22 -12.18 -31.87 -20.17
N ARG A 23 -12.41 -31.31 -18.98
CA ARG A 23 -13.65 -30.61 -18.63
C ARG A 23 -13.69 -29.26 -19.34
N ASP A 24 -14.86 -28.95 -19.89
CA ASP A 24 -15.16 -27.68 -20.57
C ASP A 24 -15.04 -26.49 -19.60
N PRO A 25 -14.26 -25.43 -19.93
CA PRO A 25 -14.09 -24.24 -19.09
C PRO A 25 -15.40 -23.52 -18.74
N ALA A 26 -16.48 -23.72 -19.50
CA ALA A 26 -17.76 -23.07 -19.27
C ALA A 26 -18.61 -23.69 -18.13
N GLU A 27 -18.26 -24.88 -17.63
CA GLU A 27 -19.01 -25.54 -16.54
C GLU A 27 -18.53 -25.15 -15.13
N VAL A 28 -17.42 -24.42 -14.99
CA VAL A 28 -16.86 -24.01 -13.68
C VAL A 28 -17.52 -22.74 -13.12
N TYR A 29 -18.29 -22.00 -13.93
CA TYR A 29 -18.89 -20.71 -13.56
C TYR A 29 -20.40 -20.77 -13.26
N LYS A 30 -20.87 -21.81 -12.57
CA LYS A 30 -22.22 -21.80 -11.96
C LYS A 30 -22.25 -22.50 -10.61
N SER A 31 -21.85 -21.80 -9.54
CA SER A 31 -22.49 -21.91 -8.22
C SER A 31 -21.82 -20.99 -7.18
N ALA A 32 -22.47 -19.87 -6.88
CA ALA A 32 -22.55 -19.25 -5.54
C ALA A 32 -23.44 -17.99 -5.61
N ARG A 33 -24.75 -18.19 -5.77
CA ARG A 33 -25.73 -17.17 -5.34
C ARG A 33 -25.95 -17.40 -3.84
N LEU A 34 -25.49 -16.47 -3.01
CA LEU A 34 -25.79 -16.44 -1.57
C LEU A 34 -27.19 -15.83 -1.36
N ASN A 35 -28.01 -16.51 -0.56
CA ASN A 35 -29.31 -16.04 -0.09
C ASN A 35 -29.16 -15.44 1.32
N ASP A 36 -29.90 -14.37 1.59
CA ASP A 36 -29.85 -13.47 2.77
C ASP A 36 -30.22 -14.06 4.16
N ASN A 37 -30.19 -15.37 4.37
CA ASN A 37 -30.75 -15.99 5.58
C ASN A 37 -29.74 -16.54 6.61
N ASP A 38 -28.43 -16.43 6.40
CA ASP A 38 -27.42 -17.05 7.30
C ASP A 38 -26.75 -16.08 8.31
N LEU A 39 -27.15 -14.81 8.37
CA LEU A 39 -26.57 -13.81 9.30
C LEU A 39 -27.21 -13.73 10.70
N ARG A 40 -28.00 -14.73 11.13
CA ARG A 40 -28.70 -14.69 12.44
C ARG A 40 -28.43 -15.87 13.37
N ARG A 41 -27.27 -16.53 13.27
CA ARG A 41 -27.00 -17.73 14.07
C ARG A 41 -25.62 -17.81 14.75
N ILE A 42 -24.92 -16.69 14.92
CA ILE A 42 -23.60 -16.66 15.58
C ILE A 42 -23.58 -15.74 16.82
N GLU A 43 -24.74 -15.32 17.34
CA GLU A 43 -24.86 -14.69 18.66
C GLU A 43 -25.68 -15.58 19.61
N ALA A 44 -25.14 -16.77 19.94
CA ALA A 44 -25.59 -17.56 21.08
C ALA A 44 -24.66 -18.76 21.28
N ARG A 45 -23.57 -18.57 22.04
CA ARG A 45 -22.91 -19.59 22.88
C ARG A 45 -21.62 -19.01 23.46
N ASN A 46 -21.72 -18.36 24.61
CA ASN A 46 -20.57 -18.23 25.50
C ASN A 46 -21.03 -18.31 26.96
N ASP A 47 -21.12 -19.55 27.45
CA ASP A 47 -21.10 -19.95 28.86
C ASP A 47 -20.08 -21.12 28.90
N GLY A 48 -19.12 -21.28 29.80
CA GLY A 48 -18.75 -20.61 31.03
C GLY A 48 -17.80 -21.57 31.77
N PHE A 49 -16.74 -21.06 32.39
CA PHE A 49 -15.97 -21.76 33.43
C PHE A 49 -15.76 -20.76 34.58
N GLY A 50 -16.23 -21.12 35.78
CA GLY A 50 -16.59 -20.17 36.83
C GLY A 50 -15.57 -19.94 37.95
N THR A 51 -16.14 -19.37 39.04
CA THR A 51 -15.61 -18.99 40.38
C THR A 51 -15.35 -17.48 40.50
N GLY A 52 -15.88 -16.72 41.45
CA GLY A 52 -16.90 -16.87 42.50
C GLY A 52 -17.11 -15.50 43.18
N LEU A 53 -18.04 -15.42 44.13
CA LEU A 53 -18.33 -14.31 45.08
C LEU A 53 -19.40 -13.27 44.70
N THR A 54 -20.65 -13.63 45.03
CA THR A 54 -21.63 -12.93 45.88
C THR A 54 -21.61 -11.39 46.01
N GLY A 55 -22.78 -10.76 45.78
CA GLY A 55 -23.09 -9.44 46.34
C GLY A 55 -24.33 -8.76 45.75
N HIS A 56 -25.52 -9.19 46.19
CA HIS A 56 -26.78 -8.47 46.00
C HIS A 56 -26.82 -7.30 46.99
N ILE A 57 -27.27 -6.09 46.60
CA ILE A 57 -28.12 -5.19 47.41
C ILE A 57 -28.62 -4.01 46.54
N SER A 58 -29.86 -3.66 46.84
CA SER A 58 -30.83 -2.77 46.25
C SER A 58 -30.54 -1.26 46.39
N ASP A 59 -31.15 -0.50 45.48
CA ASP A 59 -31.43 0.95 45.51
C ASP A 59 -32.02 1.42 46.87
N PRO A 60 -31.84 2.69 47.28
CA PRO A 60 -32.90 3.68 47.00
C PRO A 60 -32.44 5.15 46.83
N THR A 61 -33.13 5.89 45.95
CA THR A 61 -33.37 7.36 46.01
C THR A 61 -34.24 7.73 47.25
N PRO A 62 -34.58 8.99 47.70
CA PRO A 62 -34.86 10.19 46.87
C PRO A 62 -34.88 11.65 47.51
N LYS A 63 -35.26 12.66 46.68
CA LYS A 63 -35.91 14.00 46.91
C LYS A 63 -35.13 15.17 47.58
N THR A 64 -35.39 16.48 47.36
CA THR A 64 -36.60 17.32 47.10
C THR A 64 -36.20 18.71 46.54
N GLU A 65 -36.83 19.26 45.48
CA GLU A 65 -37.88 20.35 45.42
C GLU A 65 -37.33 21.80 45.46
N SER A 66 -37.86 22.88 44.85
CA SER A 66 -39.05 23.22 44.01
C SER A 66 -38.84 24.69 43.51
N GLY A 67 -39.07 25.10 42.25
CA GLY A 67 -40.33 25.55 41.56
C GLY A 67 -40.15 26.97 40.96
N PRO A 68 -41.10 27.61 40.22
CA PRO A 68 -42.15 27.10 39.32
C PRO A 68 -42.28 27.83 37.93
N ASP A 69 -42.97 27.15 37.00
CA ASP A 69 -43.97 27.53 35.96
C ASP A 69 -43.77 28.71 34.96
N ASP A 70 -43.89 28.43 33.64
CA ASP A 70 -45.11 28.79 32.86
C ASP A 70 -45.14 28.25 31.40
N ASP A 71 -46.37 28.00 30.95
CA ASP A 71 -46.87 27.33 29.73
C ASP A 71 -46.58 27.99 28.36
N HIS A 72 -46.47 27.18 27.28
CA HIS A 72 -47.47 27.09 26.18
C HIS A 72 -46.96 26.43 24.87
N ASN A 73 -47.41 25.19 24.69
CA ASN A 73 -48.09 24.59 23.52
C ASN A 73 -47.72 24.90 22.06
N SER A 74 -47.49 23.79 21.34
CA SER A 74 -47.35 23.55 19.90
C SER A 74 -48.58 23.94 19.05
N ARG A 75 -48.37 24.40 17.79
CA ARG A 75 -49.27 24.07 16.67
C ARG A 75 -48.71 24.42 15.27
N ALA A 76 -48.72 23.45 14.37
CA ALA A 76 -48.56 23.61 12.93
C ALA A 76 -49.82 24.25 12.27
N PRO A 77 -49.72 24.79 11.04
CA PRO A 77 -50.89 24.95 10.19
C PRO A 77 -50.85 24.09 8.92
N SER A 78 -52.03 23.55 8.64
CA SER A 78 -52.46 22.73 7.49
C SER A 78 -52.76 23.57 6.26
N LEU A 79 -52.68 22.90 5.10
CA LEU A 79 -53.19 23.31 3.80
C LEU A 79 -54.72 23.47 3.81
N THR A 80 -55.23 24.51 3.14
CA THR A 80 -56.60 24.59 2.61
C THR A 80 -56.62 25.39 1.31
N HIS A 81 -57.21 24.80 0.26
CA HIS A 81 -57.57 25.41 -1.01
C HIS A 81 -58.67 26.47 -0.85
N ASN A 82 -58.70 27.47 -1.75
CA ASN A 82 -59.93 28.13 -2.16
C ASN A 82 -59.83 28.63 -3.61
N ASP A 83 -60.95 28.53 -4.31
CA ASP A 83 -61.18 28.68 -5.75
C ASP A 83 -61.26 30.14 -6.25
N GLY A 84 -60.99 30.33 -7.55
CA GLY A 84 -61.93 31.07 -8.43
C GLY A 84 -61.41 32.26 -9.25
N ILE A 85 -61.66 32.16 -10.59
CA ILE A 85 -62.01 33.25 -11.54
C ILE A 85 -60.78 33.98 -12.16
N ASP A 86 -60.55 34.14 -13.48
CA ASP A 86 -61.39 34.20 -14.70
C ASP A 86 -60.65 33.60 -15.92
N ALA A 87 -61.43 33.15 -16.91
CA ALA A 87 -60.97 32.74 -18.24
C ALA A 87 -61.14 33.89 -19.24
N GLU A 88 -60.16 34.10 -20.11
CA GLU A 88 -60.38 34.64 -21.46
C GLU A 88 -59.41 33.92 -22.41
N GLU A 89 -60.00 33.33 -23.46
CA GLU A 89 -59.31 32.71 -24.59
C GLU A 89 -58.90 33.81 -25.59
N ASP A 90 -57.68 33.74 -26.10
CA ASP A 90 -57.38 34.24 -27.44
C ASP A 90 -56.39 33.28 -28.12
N ASP A 91 -56.84 32.78 -29.26
CA ASP A 91 -56.24 31.81 -30.17
C ASP A 91 -55.52 32.55 -31.30
N ASP A 92 -54.21 32.36 -31.45
CA ASP A 92 -53.59 32.13 -32.76
C ASP A 92 -52.10 31.78 -32.65
N GLY A 93 -51.71 30.73 -33.38
CA GLY A 93 -50.43 30.06 -33.24
C GLY A 93 -49.23 30.79 -33.85
N GLU A 94 -48.09 30.64 -33.21
CA GLU A 94 -46.80 30.33 -33.84
C GLU A 94 -45.77 29.95 -32.76
N GLY A 95 -45.01 28.88 -33.02
CA GLY A 95 -44.27 28.11 -32.02
C GLY A 95 -43.28 28.89 -31.14
N ARG A 96 -43.34 28.62 -29.84
CA ARG A 96 -42.25 28.83 -28.88
C ARG A 96 -42.07 27.60 -28.00
N PHE A 97 -41.66 26.51 -28.64
CA PHE A 97 -41.15 25.31 -28.00
C PHE A 97 -39.74 25.57 -27.41
N PHE A 98 -39.58 26.48 -26.46
CA PHE A 98 -38.34 26.57 -25.66
C PHE A 98 -38.64 27.30 -24.35
N GLY A 99 -38.84 26.55 -23.26
CA GLY A 99 -39.01 27.16 -21.94
C GLY A 99 -39.15 26.13 -20.83
N GLY A 100 -38.05 25.84 -20.13
CA GLY A 100 -38.09 25.23 -18.80
C GLY A 100 -37.84 23.72 -18.74
N GLY A 101 -36.81 23.22 -19.40
CA GLY A 101 -36.33 21.84 -19.22
C GLY A 101 -35.42 21.64 -18.01
N VAL A 102 -35.63 22.38 -16.92
CA VAL A 102 -34.86 22.23 -15.68
C VAL A 102 -35.81 21.63 -14.65
N SER A 103 -35.55 20.39 -14.27
CA SER A 103 -36.29 19.71 -13.21
C SER A 103 -36.12 20.44 -11.89
N ARG A 104 -37.11 20.33 -10.99
CA ARG A 104 -37.07 20.96 -9.66
C ARG A 104 -35.78 20.61 -8.89
N GLN A 105 -35.24 19.41 -9.14
CA GLN A 105 -34.01 18.91 -8.55
C GLN A 105 -32.76 19.59 -9.13
N GLU A 106 -32.74 19.89 -10.44
CA GLU A 106 -31.67 20.67 -11.07
C GLU A 106 -31.69 22.15 -10.65
N THR A 107 -32.88 22.72 -10.41
CA THR A 107 -33.00 24.07 -9.83
C THR A 107 -32.49 24.10 -8.38
N GLU A 108 -32.80 23.07 -7.58
CA GLU A 108 -32.29 22.93 -6.21
C GLU A 108 -30.76 22.74 -6.18
N ILE A 109 -30.20 21.99 -7.13
CA ILE A 109 -28.74 21.82 -7.28
C ILE A 109 -28.09 23.14 -7.74
N MET A 110 -28.70 23.87 -8.67
CA MET A 110 -28.23 25.18 -9.12
C MET A 110 -28.29 26.23 -8.02
N ASP A 111 -29.36 26.27 -7.22
CA ASP A 111 -29.48 27.16 -6.06
C ASP A 111 -28.51 26.75 -4.95
N TYR A 112 -28.23 25.45 -4.75
CA TYR A 112 -27.20 24.98 -3.82
C TYR A 112 -25.78 25.40 -4.25
N VAL A 113 -25.48 25.31 -5.55
CA VAL A 113 -24.19 25.73 -6.13
C VAL A 113 -24.04 27.25 -6.13
N ALA A 114 -25.10 28.00 -6.42
CA ALA A 114 -25.10 29.46 -6.42
C ALA A 114 -25.07 30.07 -5.01
N ALA A 115 -25.73 29.45 -4.02
CA ALA A 115 -25.74 29.89 -2.63
C ALA A 115 -24.37 29.74 -1.94
N ARG A 116 -23.48 28.91 -2.50
CA ARG A 116 -22.11 28.68 -2.04
C ARG A 116 -21.06 29.35 -2.92
N GLY A 117 -21.45 30.39 -3.66
CA GLY A 117 -20.78 31.02 -4.80
C GLY A 117 -19.31 31.43 -4.74
N ASP A 118 -18.49 30.95 -3.79
CA ASP A 118 -17.02 31.03 -3.81
C ASP A 118 -16.30 29.87 -3.04
N ASP A 119 -17.02 28.88 -2.51
CA ASP A 119 -16.45 27.77 -1.68
C ASP A 119 -16.59 26.39 -2.35
N ILE A 120 -16.41 26.32 -3.67
CA ILE A 120 -16.03 25.06 -4.31
C ILE A 120 -14.51 25.07 -4.33
N PRO A 121 -13.81 24.21 -3.57
CA PRO A 121 -12.37 24.10 -3.67
C PRO A 121 -12.04 23.79 -5.13
N ILE A 122 -11.44 24.77 -5.83
CA ILE A 122 -10.87 24.51 -7.14
C ILE A 122 -9.84 23.40 -6.88
N PRO A 123 -9.96 22.22 -7.53
CA PRO A 123 -9.00 21.15 -7.33
C PRO A 123 -7.60 21.73 -7.51
N GLU A 124 -6.74 21.55 -6.50
CA GLU A 124 -5.38 22.06 -6.56
C GLU A 124 -4.71 21.46 -7.79
N LYS A 125 -4.30 22.31 -8.73
CA LYS A 125 -3.69 21.84 -9.96
C LYS A 125 -2.28 21.36 -9.65
N ILE A 126 -2.06 20.06 -9.80
CA ILE A 126 -0.74 19.44 -9.60
C ILE A 126 0.14 19.78 -10.81
N ASP A 127 0.84 20.91 -10.74
CA ASP A 127 1.74 21.40 -11.77
C ASP A 127 3.12 21.79 -11.21
N ASN A 128 4.01 22.33 -12.06
CA ASN A 128 5.35 22.75 -11.63
C ASN A 128 5.35 23.81 -10.52
N THR A 129 4.30 24.64 -10.44
CA THR A 129 4.18 25.66 -9.39
C THR A 129 3.84 24.99 -8.06
N TRP A 130 2.89 24.05 -8.08
CA TRP A 130 2.57 23.20 -6.95
C TRP A 130 3.81 22.45 -6.48
N LEU A 131 4.50 21.76 -7.38
CA LEU A 131 5.69 20.96 -7.06
C LEU A 131 6.78 21.81 -6.40
N ARG A 132 7.04 23.03 -6.89
CA ARG A 132 8.03 23.93 -6.26
C ARG A 132 7.64 24.33 -4.84
N LYS A 133 6.36 24.58 -4.60
CA LYS A 133 5.85 24.90 -3.26
C LYS A 133 5.96 23.68 -2.33
N THR A 134 5.55 22.50 -2.80
CA THR A 134 5.63 21.24 -2.05
C THR A 134 7.08 20.89 -1.72
N ALA A 135 7.99 20.92 -2.70
CA ALA A 135 9.41 20.65 -2.49
C ALA A 135 10.07 21.62 -1.50
N LEU A 136 9.70 22.91 -1.54
CA LEU A 136 10.20 23.89 -0.58
C LEU A 136 9.63 23.66 0.83
N GLY A 137 8.36 23.25 0.93
CA GLY A 137 7.74 22.83 2.19
C GLY A 137 8.47 21.64 2.80
N PHE A 138 8.65 20.58 2.01
CA PHE A 138 9.38 19.38 2.39
C PHE A 138 10.80 19.70 2.89
N GLU A 139 11.57 20.50 2.15
CA GLU A 139 12.90 20.94 2.60
C GLU A 139 12.86 21.72 3.93
N ARG A 140 11.84 22.57 4.13
CA ARG A 140 11.67 23.29 5.41
C ARG A 140 11.40 22.34 6.57
N HIS A 141 10.56 21.34 6.38
CA HIS A 141 10.25 20.34 7.41
C HIS A 141 11.47 19.49 7.78
N ILE A 142 12.25 19.04 6.79
CA ILE A 142 13.52 18.33 7.02
C ILE A 142 14.47 19.20 7.86
N ASN A 143 14.72 20.43 7.42
CA ASN A 143 15.64 21.33 8.11
C ASN A 143 15.15 21.66 9.52
N LYS A 144 13.85 21.85 9.70
CA LYS A 144 13.28 22.19 11.00
C LYS A 144 13.40 21.03 11.98
N ASN A 145 13.10 19.82 11.51
CA ASN A 145 13.24 18.60 12.28
C ASN A 145 14.71 18.39 12.71
N ALA A 146 15.64 18.46 11.76
CA ALA A 146 17.07 18.31 12.03
C ALA A 146 17.60 19.36 13.02
N GLU A 147 17.17 20.63 12.91
CA GLU A 147 17.51 21.70 13.85
C GLU A 147 17.02 21.37 15.28
N LEU A 148 15.77 20.95 15.42
CA LEU A 148 15.18 20.64 16.71
C LEU A 148 15.80 19.39 17.34
N ARG A 149 16.09 18.35 16.55
CA ARG A 149 16.82 17.15 17.00
C ARG A 149 18.23 17.50 17.48
N ALA A 150 18.96 18.33 16.74
CA ALA A 150 20.29 18.78 17.15
C ALA A 150 20.26 19.65 18.42
N LYS A 151 19.21 20.46 18.62
CA LYS A 151 19.06 21.34 19.78
C LYS A 151 18.56 20.61 21.03
N PHE A 152 17.75 19.58 20.86
CA PHE A 152 17.04 18.88 21.92
C PHE A 152 17.27 17.37 21.88
N GLU A 153 18.51 16.95 21.60
CA GLU A 153 18.92 15.54 21.44
C GLU A 153 18.42 14.62 22.57
N ASN A 154 18.45 15.09 23.81
CA ASN A 154 18.03 14.34 25.00
C ASN A 154 16.56 14.56 25.41
N ASP A 155 15.77 15.28 24.60
CA ASP A 155 14.38 15.63 24.91
C ASP A 155 13.47 15.44 23.69
N PRO A 156 13.10 14.17 23.37
CA PRO A 156 12.29 13.86 22.20
C PRO A 156 10.96 14.60 22.13
N GLN A 157 10.36 14.92 23.28
CA GLN A 157 9.08 15.63 23.35
C GLN A 157 9.11 16.99 22.65
N LYS A 158 10.29 17.60 22.48
CA LYS A 158 10.45 18.90 21.82
C LYS A 158 10.51 18.86 20.30
N PHE A 159 10.68 17.68 19.69
CA PHE A 159 10.74 17.53 18.23
C PHE A 159 9.70 16.56 17.65
N ILE A 160 8.89 15.87 18.48
CA ILE A 160 7.80 15.00 18.01
C ILE A 160 6.84 15.74 17.06
N ALA A 161 6.47 16.99 17.37
CA ALA A 161 5.59 17.76 16.48
C ALA A 161 6.23 18.00 15.10
N SER A 162 7.54 18.28 15.06
CA SER A 162 8.26 18.42 13.78
C SER A 162 8.53 17.09 13.07
N GLU A 163 8.51 15.96 13.78
CA GLU A 163 8.53 14.63 13.15
C GLU A 163 7.19 14.34 12.49
N ALA A 164 6.07 14.61 13.16
CA ALA A 164 4.74 14.46 12.57
C ALA A 164 4.54 15.38 11.34
N ASP A 165 5.03 16.62 11.40
CA ASP A 165 4.99 17.51 10.24
C ASP A 165 5.86 17.01 9.08
N LEU A 166 7.01 16.40 9.38
CA LEU A 166 7.90 15.81 8.37
C LEU A 166 7.27 14.56 7.75
N ASP A 167 6.70 13.67 8.55
CA ASP A 167 5.94 12.51 8.11
C ASP A 167 4.84 12.89 7.12
N ALA A 168 3.99 13.85 7.50
CA ALA A 168 2.93 14.35 6.63
C ALA A 168 3.50 14.89 5.30
N ALA A 169 4.61 15.65 5.36
CA ALA A 169 5.25 16.18 4.16
C ALA A 169 5.89 15.10 3.26
N ILE A 170 6.30 13.95 3.82
CA ILE A 170 6.74 12.78 3.05
C ILE A 170 5.54 12.19 2.33
N LYS A 171 4.43 11.93 3.05
CA LYS A 171 3.20 11.35 2.52
C LYS A 171 2.56 12.19 1.41
N ASP A 172 2.66 13.52 1.50
CA ASP A 172 2.20 14.44 0.46
C ASP A 172 2.91 14.23 -0.90
N LEU A 173 4.07 13.56 -0.93
CA LEU A 173 4.78 13.25 -2.18
C LEU A 173 4.17 12.04 -2.92
N SER A 174 3.33 11.22 -2.28
CA SER A 174 2.69 10.04 -2.87
C SER A 174 1.96 10.37 -4.18
N ILE A 175 1.27 11.53 -4.21
CA ILE A 175 0.53 12.01 -5.38
C ILE A 175 1.40 12.14 -6.65
N LEU A 176 2.72 12.25 -6.52
CA LEU A 176 3.62 12.36 -7.66
C LEU A 176 3.71 11.07 -8.50
N SER A 177 3.28 9.92 -7.97
CA SER A 177 3.12 8.68 -8.73
C SER A 177 2.12 8.86 -9.89
N ASP A 178 1.06 9.66 -9.69
CA ASP A 178 0.06 9.98 -10.72
C ASP A 178 0.55 10.99 -11.76
N TYR A 179 1.66 11.70 -11.50
CA TYR A 179 2.19 12.76 -12.37
C TYR A 179 3.68 12.56 -12.76
N PRO A 180 4.06 11.47 -13.47
CA PRO A 180 5.46 11.24 -13.87
C PRO A 180 6.08 12.36 -14.71
N SER A 181 5.25 13.14 -15.41
CA SER A 181 5.69 14.33 -16.15
C SER A 181 6.38 15.40 -15.29
N LEU A 182 6.20 15.37 -13.97
CA LEU A 182 6.81 16.29 -13.02
C LEU A 182 8.15 15.78 -12.46
N TRP A 183 8.50 14.51 -12.65
CA TRP A 183 9.72 13.91 -12.09
C TRP A 183 11.02 14.58 -12.54
N PRO A 184 11.19 15.04 -13.80
CA PRO A 184 12.39 15.76 -14.19
C PRO A 184 12.60 17.05 -13.37
N GLU A 185 11.51 17.75 -13.04
CA GLU A 185 11.57 18.94 -12.18
C GLU A 185 11.81 18.55 -10.72
N LEU A 186 11.21 17.46 -10.24
CA LEU A 186 11.41 16.92 -8.88
C LEU A 186 12.90 16.61 -8.63
N VAL A 187 13.55 15.98 -9.61
CA VAL A 187 15.00 15.72 -9.62
C VAL A 187 15.79 17.03 -9.65
N ARG A 188 15.43 17.99 -10.52
CA ARG A 188 16.13 19.28 -10.63
C ARG A 188 16.06 20.11 -9.33
N LEU A 189 14.98 20.00 -8.56
CA LEU A 189 14.84 20.64 -7.25
C LEU A 189 15.63 19.92 -6.14
N GLY A 190 16.22 18.76 -6.43
CA GLY A 190 16.93 17.92 -5.47
C GLY A 190 16.01 17.26 -4.45
N CYS A 191 14.71 17.14 -4.75
CA CYS A 191 13.75 16.53 -3.83
C CYS A 191 14.04 15.04 -3.65
N VAL A 192 14.37 14.36 -4.76
CA VAL A 192 14.72 12.92 -4.78
C VAL A 192 15.90 12.62 -3.85
N GLY A 193 16.99 13.37 -3.94
CA GLY A 193 18.14 13.17 -3.05
C GLY A 193 17.81 13.43 -1.58
N ARG A 194 16.92 14.38 -1.27
CA ARG A 194 16.45 14.61 0.11
C ARG A 194 15.59 13.46 0.62
N LEU A 195 14.68 12.95 -0.21
CA LEU A 195 13.85 11.79 0.11
C LEU A 195 14.71 10.56 0.38
N VAL A 196 15.68 10.26 -0.51
CA VAL A 196 16.63 9.17 -0.29
C VAL A 196 17.47 9.40 0.97
N GLY A 197 17.89 10.64 1.24
CA GLY A 197 18.62 10.98 2.47
C GLY A 197 17.85 10.70 3.77
N LEU A 198 16.51 10.70 3.74
CA LEU A 198 15.69 10.36 4.91
C LEU A 198 15.78 8.88 5.30
N LEU A 199 16.27 8.00 4.43
CA LEU A 199 16.55 6.61 4.80
C LEU A 199 17.62 6.51 5.89
N ALA A 200 18.49 7.52 6.04
CA ALA A 200 19.47 7.58 7.13
C ALA A 200 18.90 8.18 8.42
N HIS A 201 17.61 8.55 8.47
CA HIS A 201 17.02 9.21 9.63
C HIS A 201 17.01 8.30 10.86
N ASP A 202 17.26 8.86 12.05
CA ASP A 202 17.36 8.09 13.31
C ASP A 202 16.03 7.44 13.72
N ASN A 203 14.91 8.14 13.49
CA ASN A 203 13.58 7.57 13.66
C ASN A 203 13.29 6.66 12.46
N THR A 204 13.12 5.36 12.72
CA THR A 204 12.85 4.33 11.72
C THR A 204 11.50 4.52 11.03
N ASP A 205 10.50 5.09 11.71
CA ASP A 205 9.19 5.37 11.12
C ASP A 205 9.33 6.32 9.91
N ILE A 206 10.04 7.45 10.09
CA ILE A 206 10.32 8.42 9.02
C ILE A 206 11.09 7.78 7.85
N ALA A 207 11.99 6.85 8.15
CA ALA A 207 12.73 6.14 7.11
C ALA A 207 11.83 5.14 6.35
N ILE A 208 10.91 4.46 7.05
CA ILE A 208 9.92 3.57 6.45
C ILE A 208 8.94 4.37 5.60
N ASP A 209 8.41 5.50 6.08
CA ASP A 209 7.56 6.40 5.30
C ASP A 209 8.27 6.84 4.00
N ALA A 210 9.56 7.19 4.08
CA ALA A 210 10.34 7.54 2.89
C ALA A 210 10.52 6.35 1.93
N VAL A 211 10.72 5.13 2.44
CA VAL A 211 10.81 3.91 1.63
C VAL A 211 9.48 3.59 0.95
N GLU A 212 8.36 3.74 1.65
CA GLU A 212 7.01 3.54 1.08
C GLU A 212 6.78 4.49 -0.10
N ILE A 213 7.07 5.78 0.05
CA ILE A 213 6.93 6.74 -1.05
C ILE A 213 7.87 6.43 -2.21
N ILE A 214 9.11 5.99 -1.93
CA ILE A 214 10.01 5.53 -3.00
C ILE A 214 9.39 4.30 -3.71
N GLY A 215 8.79 3.37 -2.96
CA GLY A 215 8.09 2.20 -3.48
C GLY A 215 6.96 2.59 -4.43
N GLU A 216 6.08 3.49 -3.99
CA GLU A 216 4.95 3.99 -4.80
C GLU A 216 5.41 4.71 -6.07
N LEU A 217 6.44 5.55 -5.98
CA LEU A 217 7.00 6.24 -7.15
C LEU A 217 7.67 5.27 -8.12
N THR A 218 8.11 4.12 -7.62
CA THR A 218 8.76 3.07 -8.39
C THR A 218 7.84 1.88 -8.65
N ASP A 219 6.52 2.01 -8.49
CA ASP A 219 5.64 0.89 -8.77
C ASP A 219 5.57 0.61 -10.29
N GLU A 220 5.40 -0.65 -10.68
CA GLU A 220 5.26 -1.05 -12.08
C GLU A 220 3.98 -0.53 -12.74
N ASP A 221 2.94 -0.26 -11.93
CA ASP A 221 1.66 0.28 -12.39
C ASP A 221 1.71 1.80 -12.66
N VAL A 222 2.79 2.48 -12.27
CA VAL A 222 2.96 3.91 -12.55
C VAL A 222 3.10 4.12 -14.06
N ALA A 223 2.25 5.00 -14.61
CA ALA A 223 2.22 5.35 -16.03
C ALA A 223 3.39 6.27 -16.45
N ALA A 224 4.62 5.95 -16.04
CA ALA A 224 5.85 6.65 -16.40
C ALA A 224 6.40 6.14 -17.74
N THR A 225 7.01 7.06 -18.50
CA THR A 225 7.83 6.66 -19.65
C THR A 225 9.18 6.13 -19.15
N ASP A 226 9.87 5.36 -19.97
CA ASP A 226 11.22 4.89 -19.66
C ASP A 226 12.17 6.05 -19.33
N ASP A 227 12.03 7.19 -20.01
CA ASP A 227 12.85 8.39 -19.74
C ASP A 227 12.56 9.01 -18.37
N HIS A 228 11.27 9.11 -17.98
CA HIS A 228 10.90 9.59 -16.64
C HIS A 228 11.46 8.66 -15.56
N TRP A 229 11.25 7.36 -15.75
CA TRP A 229 11.71 6.32 -14.84
C TRP A 229 13.23 6.35 -14.65
N ASN A 230 13.99 6.33 -15.76
CA ASN A 230 15.45 6.37 -15.70
C ASN A 230 15.93 7.65 -15.02
N THR A 231 15.32 8.81 -15.32
CA THR A 231 15.65 10.09 -14.69
C THR A 231 15.46 10.04 -13.16
N LEU A 232 14.37 9.43 -12.69
CA LEU A 232 14.08 9.30 -11.27
C LEU A 232 15.05 8.32 -10.58
N VAL A 233 15.16 7.10 -11.11
CA VAL A 233 15.95 6.02 -10.50
C VAL A 233 17.45 6.32 -10.56
N ASP A 234 17.96 6.87 -11.66
CA ASP A 234 19.37 7.25 -11.73
C ASP A 234 19.72 8.31 -10.67
N SER A 235 18.84 9.29 -10.45
CA SER A 235 18.98 10.29 -9.38
C SER A 235 18.96 9.66 -7.98
N MET A 236 18.09 8.66 -7.74
CA MET A 236 18.10 7.92 -6.47
C MET A 236 19.39 7.12 -6.27
N LEU A 237 19.89 6.47 -7.33
CA LEU A 237 21.12 5.69 -7.28
C LEU A 237 22.37 6.57 -7.12
N GLU A 238 22.35 7.81 -7.62
CA GLU A 238 23.38 8.82 -7.35
C GLU A 238 23.35 9.32 -5.90
N ALA A 239 22.20 9.22 -5.23
CA ALA A 239 22.02 9.53 -3.82
C ALA A 239 22.23 8.31 -2.89
N ASP A 240 22.93 7.28 -3.36
CA ASP A 240 23.27 6.07 -2.59
C ASP A 240 22.06 5.23 -2.12
N LEU A 241 20.95 5.22 -2.88
CA LEU A 241 19.72 4.50 -2.52
C LEU A 241 19.97 3.06 -2.05
N VAL A 242 20.74 2.26 -2.80
CA VAL A 242 20.94 0.84 -2.49
C VAL A 242 21.63 0.65 -1.13
N ASP A 243 22.65 1.44 -0.83
CA ASP A 243 23.40 1.32 0.42
C ASP A 243 22.55 1.76 1.61
N LEU A 244 21.72 2.79 1.42
CA LEU A 244 20.77 3.27 2.43
C LEU A 244 19.61 2.31 2.68
N LEU A 245 19.11 1.63 1.64
CA LEU A 245 18.13 0.54 1.80
C LEU A 245 18.73 -0.62 2.62
N VAL A 246 19.96 -1.04 2.31
CA VAL A 246 20.64 -2.10 3.08
C VAL A 246 20.93 -1.67 4.52
N SER A 247 21.26 -0.39 4.76
CA SER A 247 21.40 0.16 6.10
C SER A 247 20.09 0.03 6.90
N ASN A 248 18.93 0.31 6.28
CA ASN A 248 17.63 0.09 6.91
C ASN A 248 17.37 -1.38 7.21
N LEU A 249 17.58 -2.27 6.24
CA LEU A 249 17.45 -3.72 6.41
C LEU A 249 18.32 -4.27 7.56
N THR A 250 19.44 -3.63 7.87
CA THR A 250 20.35 -4.06 8.95
C THR A 250 19.91 -3.60 10.34
N ARG A 251 19.19 -2.49 10.43
CA ARG A 251 18.76 -1.90 11.72
C ARG A 251 17.34 -2.24 12.14
N LEU A 252 16.46 -2.58 11.18
CA LEU A 252 15.06 -2.94 11.44
C LEU A 252 14.98 -4.29 12.17
N ASN A 253 14.07 -4.39 13.13
CA ASN A 253 13.85 -5.58 13.94
C ASN A 253 12.53 -6.27 13.57
N GLU A 254 12.59 -7.34 12.78
CA GLU A 254 11.39 -8.08 12.32
C GLU A 254 10.56 -8.77 13.42
N ASN A 255 10.99 -8.71 14.69
CA ASN A 255 10.14 -9.11 15.82
C ASN A 255 9.08 -8.04 16.16
N ASP A 256 9.30 -6.80 15.74
CA ASP A 256 8.32 -5.73 15.76
C ASP A 256 7.53 -5.72 14.44
N GLU A 257 6.22 -5.45 14.53
CA GLU A 257 5.34 -5.50 13.36
C GLU A 257 5.63 -4.39 12.35
N ALA A 258 5.91 -3.17 12.82
CA ALA A 258 6.15 -2.02 11.98
C ALA A 258 7.48 -2.20 11.24
N ASP A 259 8.53 -2.59 11.96
CA ASP A 259 9.84 -2.86 11.35
C ASP A 259 9.79 -4.05 10.39
N ARG A 260 8.99 -5.08 10.68
CA ARG A 260 8.81 -6.23 9.77
C ARG A 260 8.17 -5.82 8.45
N SER A 261 7.15 -4.95 8.51
CA SER A 261 6.56 -4.32 7.31
C SER A 261 7.56 -3.42 6.61
N GLY A 262 8.36 -2.65 7.36
CA GLY A 262 9.46 -1.84 6.82
C GLY A 262 10.45 -2.65 6.00
N VAL A 263 10.84 -3.85 6.46
CA VAL A 263 11.68 -4.78 5.67
C VAL A 263 10.99 -5.15 4.36
N TYR A 264 9.69 -5.47 4.39
CA TYR A 264 8.93 -5.78 3.18
C TYR A 264 8.93 -4.61 2.18
N HIS A 265 8.68 -3.37 2.65
CA HIS A 265 8.70 -2.17 1.81
C HIS A 265 10.08 -1.94 1.19
N VAL A 266 11.17 -2.17 1.93
CA VAL A 266 12.52 -2.08 1.37
C VAL A 266 12.74 -3.12 0.28
N LEU A 267 12.29 -4.37 0.49
CA LEU A 267 12.41 -5.42 -0.51
C LEU A 267 11.59 -5.09 -1.77
N SER A 268 10.41 -4.50 -1.61
CA SER A 268 9.59 -4.00 -2.73
C SER A 268 10.28 -2.91 -3.54
N VAL A 269 10.91 -1.92 -2.89
CA VAL A 269 11.73 -0.93 -3.61
C VAL A 269 12.87 -1.60 -4.39
N VAL A 270 13.53 -2.61 -3.79
CA VAL A 270 14.60 -3.35 -4.47
C VAL A 270 14.05 -4.09 -5.69
N GLU A 271 12.92 -4.79 -5.59
CA GLU A 271 12.28 -5.45 -6.74
C GLU A 271 11.95 -4.44 -7.85
N ASN A 272 11.30 -3.34 -7.49
CA ASN A 272 10.89 -2.29 -8.41
C ASN A 272 12.06 -1.75 -9.24
N ILE A 273 13.21 -1.44 -8.62
CA ILE A 273 14.39 -0.97 -9.35
C ILE A 273 15.09 -2.08 -10.16
N LEU A 274 14.93 -3.34 -9.77
CA LEU A 274 15.44 -4.50 -10.53
C LEU A 274 14.59 -4.83 -11.77
N SER A 275 13.40 -4.24 -11.94
CA SER A 275 12.54 -4.44 -13.12
C SER A 275 13.23 -4.08 -14.45
N ARG A 276 14.18 -3.14 -14.43
CA ARG A 276 14.96 -2.71 -15.61
C ARG A 276 16.32 -3.40 -15.64
N ARG A 277 16.59 -4.13 -16.73
CA ARG A 277 17.81 -4.92 -16.88
C ARG A 277 19.11 -4.15 -16.62
N SER A 278 19.25 -2.94 -17.14
CA SER A 278 20.46 -2.10 -16.97
C SER A 278 20.71 -1.76 -15.50
N ILE A 279 19.65 -1.42 -14.76
CA ILE A 279 19.71 -1.13 -13.33
C ILE A 279 19.98 -2.41 -12.55
N ALA A 280 19.29 -3.51 -12.89
CA ALA A 280 19.47 -4.80 -12.25
C ALA A 280 20.89 -5.35 -12.37
N GLU A 281 21.56 -5.15 -13.50
CA GLU A 281 22.96 -5.53 -13.64
C GLU A 281 23.86 -4.73 -12.70
N ARG A 282 23.61 -3.43 -12.52
CA ARG A 282 24.36 -2.55 -11.60
C ARG A 282 24.08 -2.90 -10.14
N VAL A 283 22.81 -2.94 -9.74
CA VAL A 283 22.37 -3.22 -8.36
C VAL A 283 22.75 -4.62 -7.93
N GLY A 284 22.63 -5.61 -8.82
CA GLY A 284 23.02 -7.00 -8.58
C GLY A 284 24.54 -7.22 -8.38
N GLN A 285 25.38 -6.21 -8.60
CA GLN A 285 26.80 -6.26 -8.21
C GLN A 285 27.06 -5.80 -6.78
N SER A 286 26.08 -5.24 -6.07
CA SER A 286 26.26 -4.77 -4.70
C SER A 286 26.53 -5.94 -3.74
N ASP A 287 27.73 -5.95 -3.15
CA ASP A 287 28.09 -6.92 -2.12
C ASP A 287 27.22 -6.77 -0.88
N LEU A 288 26.88 -5.53 -0.49
CA LEU A 288 26.09 -5.26 0.71
C LEU A 288 24.69 -5.87 0.58
N LEU A 289 24.01 -5.60 -0.54
CA LEU A 289 22.68 -6.11 -0.79
C LEU A 289 22.66 -7.64 -0.86
N VAL A 290 23.53 -8.23 -1.69
CA VAL A 290 23.53 -9.68 -1.90
C VAL A 290 23.89 -10.41 -0.60
N ASN A 291 24.90 -9.95 0.15
CA ASN A 291 25.26 -10.59 1.41
C ASN A 291 24.14 -10.48 2.45
N TRP A 292 23.44 -9.35 2.52
CA TRP A 292 22.30 -9.20 3.43
C TRP A 292 21.17 -10.17 3.07
N LEU A 293 20.77 -10.23 1.78
CA LEU A 293 19.74 -11.16 1.31
C LEU A 293 20.12 -12.62 1.60
N LEU A 294 21.38 -12.98 1.34
CA LEU A 294 21.90 -14.33 1.62
C LEU A 294 21.88 -14.67 3.11
N ALA A 295 22.27 -13.74 3.97
CA ALA A 295 22.19 -13.92 5.42
C ALA A 295 20.74 -14.10 5.87
N ARG A 296 19.82 -13.30 5.31
CA ARG A 296 18.40 -13.30 5.67
C ARG A 296 17.70 -14.61 5.30
N ILE A 297 17.95 -15.16 4.11
CA ILE A 297 17.36 -16.46 3.72
C ILE A 297 17.92 -17.63 4.53
N GLN A 298 19.13 -17.50 5.08
CA GLN A 298 19.76 -18.53 5.91
C GLN A 298 19.32 -18.49 7.37
N LEU A 299 18.65 -17.42 7.81
CA LEU A 299 18.09 -17.32 9.14
C LEU A 299 17.11 -18.48 9.38
N LYS A 300 17.26 -19.17 10.52
CA LYS A 300 16.41 -20.31 10.87
C LYS A 300 15.07 -19.80 11.40
N GLU A 301 14.00 -20.26 10.76
CA GLU A 301 12.62 -19.95 11.14
C GLU A 301 11.84 -21.27 11.22
N ALA A 302 10.86 -21.34 12.12
CA ALA A 302 10.00 -22.52 12.25
C ALA A 302 9.03 -22.63 11.06
N ILE A 303 8.51 -21.49 10.62
CA ILE A 303 7.66 -21.30 9.45
C ILE A 303 8.38 -20.28 8.58
N VAL A 304 8.43 -20.53 7.26
CA VAL A 304 9.03 -19.57 6.32
C VAL A 304 8.19 -18.31 6.33
N SER A 305 8.81 -17.18 6.68
CA SER A 305 8.16 -15.87 6.67
C SER A 305 8.09 -15.28 5.26
N GLN A 306 7.15 -14.37 5.03
CA GLN A 306 7.00 -13.64 3.76
C GLN A 306 8.29 -12.90 3.37
N ASN A 307 8.93 -12.20 4.32
CA ASN A 307 10.20 -11.51 4.07
C ASN A 307 11.31 -12.48 3.65
N LYS A 308 11.36 -13.67 4.27
CA LYS A 308 12.32 -14.71 3.88
C LYS A 308 12.09 -15.22 2.47
N GLN A 309 10.82 -15.45 2.11
CA GLN A 309 10.43 -15.82 0.75
C GLN A 309 10.83 -14.73 -0.24
N TYR A 310 10.47 -13.48 0.05
CA TYR A 310 10.71 -12.35 -0.83
C TYR A 310 12.20 -12.10 -1.08
N CYS A 311 13.05 -12.29 -0.07
CA CYS A 311 14.50 -12.27 -0.24
C CYS A 311 15.01 -13.33 -1.23
N ALA A 312 14.42 -14.53 -1.22
CA ALA A 312 14.78 -15.59 -2.16
C ALA A 312 14.34 -15.26 -3.60
N GLU A 313 13.16 -14.65 -3.76
CA GLU A 313 12.65 -14.17 -5.05
C GLU A 313 13.54 -13.07 -5.63
N ILE A 314 13.93 -12.08 -4.82
CA ILE A 314 14.87 -11.02 -5.26
C ILE A 314 16.21 -11.61 -5.71
N LEU A 315 16.76 -12.59 -4.98
CA LEU A 315 17.97 -13.29 -5.41
C LEU A 315 17.76 -14.03 -6.74
N ALA A 316 16.58 -14.60 -6.97
CA ALA A 316 16.23 -15.22 -8.24
C ALA A 316 16.13 -14.18 -9.38
N ILE A 317 15.55 -13.00 -9.14
CA ILE A 317 15.51 -11.89 -10.10
C ILE A 317 16.92 -11.49 -10.50
N ILE A 318 17.81 -11.27 -9.52
CA ILE A 318 19.23 -10.93 -9.76
C ILE A 318 19.92 -12.03 -10.58
N ALA A 319 19.66 -13.31 -10.28
CA ALA A 319 20.24 -14.44 -11.01
C ALA A 319 19.77 -14.51 -12.49
N GLN A 320 18.54 -14.09 -12.76
CA GLN A 320 17.96 -14.10 -14.09
C GLN A 320 18.47 -12.94 -14.97
N THR A 321 18.96 -11.85 -14.38
CA THR A 321 19.38 -10.64 -15.10
C THR A 321 20.48 -10.89 -16.15
N SER A 322 21.64 -11.42 -15.73
CA SER A 322 22.81 -11.55 -16.59
C SER A 322 23.79 -12.63 -16.14
N SER A 323 24.75 -12.98 -17.00
CA SER A 323 25.84 -13.90 -16.61
C SER A 323 26.76 -13.30 -15.54
N GLN A 324 26.88 -11.97 -15.50
CA GLN A 324 27.73 -11.26 -14.56
C GLN A 324 27.13 -11.29 -13.15
N THR A 325 25.81 -11.09 -13.02
CA THR A 325 25.12 -11.23 -11.73
C THR A 325 25.17 -12.68 -11.22
N ARG A 326 25.00 -13.68 -12.10
CA ARG A 326 25.19 -15.10 -11.71
C ARG A 326 26.61 -15.41 -11.23
N ALA A 327 27.63 -14.86 -11.89
CA ALA A 327 29.01 -15.04 -11.44
C ALA A 327 29.22 -14.42 -10.06
N LYS A 328 28.65 -13.23 -9.81
CA LYS A 328 28.67 -12.56 -8.51
C LYS A 328 28.01 -13.42 -7.42
N LEU A 329 26.77 -13.85 -7.63
CA LEU A 329 26.04 -14.74 -6.71
C LEU A 329 26.83 -16.02 -6.41
N THR A 330 27.39 -16.64 -7.45
CA THR A 330 28.21 -17.86 -7.29
C THR A 330 29.44 -17.59 -6.42
N SER A 331 30.12 -16.44 -6.61
CA SER A 331 31.30 -16.06 -5.82
C SER A 331 30.98 -15.80 -4.34
N LEU A 332 29.73 -15.44 -4.03
CA LEU A 332 29.25 -15.19 -2.66
C LEU A 332 28.61 -16.43 -2.02
N GLY A 333 28.70 -17.60 -2.65
CA GLY A 333 28.22 -18.86 -2.08
C GLY A 333 26.69 -19.03 -2.13
N THR A 334 25.98 -18.28 -2.99
CA THR A 334 24.52 -18.39 -3.13
C THR A 334 24.07 -19.80 -3.46
N VAL A 335 24.82 -20.54 -4.28
CA VAL A 335 24.48 -21.93 -4.66
C VAL A 335 24.49 -22.86 -3.45
N ASP A 336 25.52 -22.77 -2.60
CA ASP A 336 25.62 -23.61 -1.41
C ASP A 336 24.51 -23.27 -0.41
N ALA A 337 24.22 -21.98 -0.20
CA ALA A 337 23.13 -21.53 0.65
C ALA A 337 21.77 -22.06 0.17
N ALA A 338 21.48 -21.96 -1.13
CA ALA A 338 20.25 -22.46 -1.72
C ALA A 338 20.12 -23.98 -1.58
N LEU A 339 21.20 -24.75 -1.85
CA LEU A 339 21.20 -26.20 -1.69
C LEU A 339 20.96 -26.62 -0.24
N GLN A 340 21.52 -25.91 0.73
CA GLN A 340 21.29 -26.18 2.16
C GLN A 340 19.83 -25.92 2.56
N LEU A 341 19.21 -24.86 2.03
CA LEU A 341 17.80 -24.54 2.31
C LEU A 341 16.86 -25.59 1.71
N VAL A 342 17.06 -25.95 0.44
CA VAL A 342 16.23 -26.95 -0.26
C VAL A 342 16.42 -28.36 0.31
N ALA A 343 17.59 -28.66 0.90
CA ALA A 343 17.85 -29.97 1.52
C ALA A 343 16.84 -30.35 2.62
N ALA A 344 16.24 -29.37 3.29
CA ALA A 344 15.18 -29.60 4.30
C ALA A 344 13.92 -30.25 3.71
N TYR A 345 13.69 -30.09 2.41
CA TYR A 345 12.54 -30.62 1.66
C TYR A 345 12.89 -31.86 0.83
N ARG A 346 14.11 -32.40 0.95
CA ARG A 346 14.54 -33.60 0.20
C ARG A 346 13.66 -34.83 0.46
N LYS A 347 13.05 -34.93 1.64
CA LYS A 347 12.24 -36.08 2.09
C LYS A 347 10.82 -35.72 2.52
N ARG A 348 10.45 -34.44 2.47
CA ARG A 348 9.11 -33.95 2.82
C ARG A 348 8.79 -32.80 1.89
N ASP A 349 7.55 -32.72 1.44
CA ASP A 349 7.07 -31.56 0.72
C ASP A 349 6.89 -30.39 1.72
N PRO A 350 6.94 -29.13 1.24
CA PRO A 350 6.46 -27.99 2.01
C PRO A 350 5.03 -28.17 2.49
N GLU A 351 4.66 -27.47 3.56
CA GLU A 351 3.28 -27.49 4.03
C GLU A 351 2.37 -26.80 3.01
N ARG A 352 1.23 -27.42 2.69
CA ARG A 352 0.32 -26.90 1.68
C ARG A 352 -0.29 -25.56 2.12
N GLY A 353 -0.23 -24.57 1.25
CA GLY A 353 -0.64 -23.19 1.50
C GLY A 353 0.38 -22.36 2.29
N SER A 354 1.58 -22.89 2.55
CA SER A 354 2.65 -22.12 3.17
C SER A 354 3.47 -21.33 2.15
N GLU A 355 4.13 -20.28 2.62
CA GLU A 355 5.13 -19.52 1.86
C GLU A 355 6.24 -20.41 1.28
N ALA A 356 6.52 -21.55 1.92
CA ALA A 356 7.47 -22.53 1.43
C ALA A 356 6.96 -23.38 0.25
N GLU A 357 5.66 -23.45 -0.02
CA GLU A 357 5.10 -24.17 -1.18
C GLU A 357 5.07 -23.29 -2.45
N GLN A 358 4.98 -21.97 -2.28
CA GLN A 358 4.79 -21.03 -3.40
C GLN A 358 6.03 -20.85 -4.29
N ASN A 359 7.19 -21.36 -3.86
CA ASN A 359 8.49 -21.30 -4.54
C ASN A 359 9.19 -22.67 -4.55
#